data_AF-A0A975C5C4-F1
#
_entry.id   AF-A0A975C5C4-F1
#
_cell.length_a   1.000
_cell.length_b   1.000
_cell.length_c   1.000
_cell.angle_alpha   90.00
_cell.angle_beta   90.00
_cell.angle_gamma   90.00
#
_symmetry.space_group_name_H-M   'P 1'
#
loop_
_entity.id
_entity.type
_entity.pdbx_description
1 polymer ?
#
loop_
_entity_poly.entity_id
_entity_poly.type
_entity_poly.pdbx_seq_one_letter_code
_entity_poly.pdbx_strand_id
1 'polypeptide(L)'
;MGKLKWMLAVAAISFLVAGCTKANDENREIGAENPPAVTEDANDAGATDNESSGPDTSNSEGKTDSPSSETTVEDEQKQMALDMLNDMAERAKEGKVYRPDQGFVIGKTTRKGLYNTIGEPEEKDQGYEHYHGSMGNPSVAFKYNGNGVLEEARYFGTNVERQTNLGGITEKDLTEQLGKPDDARKIEATGETNVRYHMGDFELQFIIGKDGKPDHVNLKKWQG
;
A
#
# COMPACT_ATOMS: atom_id res chain seq x y z
N MET A 1 -36.45 -43.74 2.46
CA MET A 1 -36.26 -44.12 3.88
C MET A 1 -34.79 -44.41 4.10
N GLY A 2 -34.18 -43.80 5.11
CA GLY A 2 -32.76 -43.96 5.42
C GLY A 2 -32.22 -42.75 6.19
N LYS A 3 -32.65 -42.61 7.45
CA LYS A 3 -32.15 -41.56 8.36
C LYS A 3 -30.90 -42.09 9.05
N LEU A 4 -29.75 -41.46 8.83
CA LEU A 4 -28.56 -41.66 9.66
C LEU A 4 -28.30 -40.36 10.42
N LYS A 5 -28.79 -40.32 11.65
CA LYS A 5 -28.26 -39.45 12.71
C LYS A 5 -26.81 -39.89 12.97
N TRP A 6 -25.99 -38.99 13.52
CA TRP A 6 -24.94 -39.21 14.55
C TRP A 6 -24.40 -37.81 14.89
N MET A 7 -24.91 -37.22 15.97
CA MET A 7 -24.28 -37.08 17.29
C MET A 7 -23.16 -36.02 17.35
N LEU A 8 -23.55 -34.86 17.89
CA LEU A 8 -22.65 -33.87 18.49
C LEU A 8 -21.81 -34.50 19.59
N ALA A 9 -20.51 -34.20 19.60
CA ALA A 9 -19.68 -34.27 20.81
C ALA A 9 -19.34 -32.84 21.23
N VAL A 10 -19.96 -32.40 22.33
CA VAL A 10 -19.60 -31.16 23.05
C VAL A 10 -18.48 -31.54 24.00
N ALA A 11 -17.27 -31.02 23.77
CA ALA A 11 -16.19 -31.06 24.75
C ALA A 11 -16.16 -29.71 25.46
N ALA A 12 -16.78 -29.66 26.65
CA ALA A 12 -16.60 -28.58 27.60
C ALA A 12 -15.26 -28.79 28.31
N ILE A 13 -14.35 -27.82 28.20
CA ILE A 13 -13.17 -27.71 29.07
C ILE A 13 -13.29 -26.38 29.79
N SER A 14 -13.62 -26.47 31.08
CA SER A 14 -13.69 -25.35 32.01
C SER A 14 -12.54 -25.45 33.03
N PHE A 15 -12.11 -24.26 33.44
CA PHE A 15 -11.33 -23.89 34.63
C PHE A 15 -9.83 -24.19 34.68
N LEU A 16 -9.05 -23.11 34.78
CA LEU A 16 -8.35 -22.76 36.02
C LEU A 16 -8.03 -21.26 36.08
N VAL A 17 -8.60 -20.59 37.07
CA VAL A 17 -8.23 -19.25 37.55
C VAL A 17 -7.35 -19.44 38.79
N ALA A 18 -6.18 -18.78 38.80
CA ALA A 18 -5.40 -18.40 39.98
C ALA A 18 -4.83 -17.01 39.64
N GLY A 19 -5.15 -15.91 40.34
CA GLY A 19 -4.76 -15.60 41.72
C GLY A 19 -3.23 -15.39 41.76
N CYS A 20 -2.64 -14.21 41.97
CA CYS A 20 -2.87 -13.25 43.04
C CYS A 20 -2.39 -11.82 42.71
N THR A 21 -2.93 -10.90 43.49
CA THR A 21 -2.63 -9.47 43.65
C THR A 21 -1.22 -9.17 44.16
N LYS A 22 -0.72 -7.97 43.82
CA LYS A 22 -0.08 -7.03 44.75
C LYS A 22 -0.02 -5.63 44.12
N ALA A 23 -0.80 -4.73 44.70
CA ALA A 23 -0.56 -3.30 44.62
C ALA A 23 0.64 -2.96 45.50
N ASN A 24 1.50 -2.06 45.03
CA ASN A 24 2.07 -1.03 45.88
C ASN A 24 2.44 0.20 45.05
N ASP A 25 1.89 1.30 45.52
CA ASP A 25 2.10 2.69 45.17
C ASP A 25 3.51 3.11 45.59
N GLU A 26 4.24 3.86 44.75
CA GLU A 26 5.17 4.89 45.21
C GLU A 26 5.54 5.86 44.07
N ASN A 27 4.93 7.02 44.19
CA ASN A 27 5.19 8.31 43.56
C ASN A 27 6.67 8.74 43.62
N ARG A 28 7.24 9.18 42.48
CA ARG A 28 8.35 10.15 42.47
C ARG A 28 8.40 10.97 41.17
N GLU A 29 7.66 12.06 41.21
CA GLU A 29 7.96 13.43 40.75
C GLU A 29 9.30 13.66 40.02
N ILE A 30 9.25 14.13 38.76
CA ILE A 30 10.29 14.94 38.12
C ILE A 30 9.59 16.04 37.31
N GLY A 31 10.04 17.27 37.52
CA GLY A 31 9.28 18.50 37.30
C GLY A 31 9.03 18.92 35.85
N ALA A 32 7.98 19.71 35.72
CA ALA A 32 7.60 20.44 34.53
C ALA A 32 8.45 21.70 34.38
N GLU A 33 9.08 21.87 33.22
CA GLU A 33 9.71 23.11 32.80
C GLU A 33 8.89 23.70 31.63
N ASN A 34 8.34 24.90 31.85
CA ASN A 34 7.71 25.72 30.83
C ASN A 34 8.76 26.26 29.85
N PRO A 35 8.49 26.33 28.53
CA PRO A 35 9.12 27.33 27.68
C PRO A 35 8.26 28.61 27.61
N PRO A 36 8.84 29.81 27.81
CA PRO A 36 8.15 31.07 27.61
C PRO A 36 8.12 31.48 26.12
N ALA A 37 7.10 32.26 25.80
CA ALA A 37 6.92 32.99 24.54
C ALA A 37 7.89 34.17 24.40
N VAL A 38 8.34 34.44 23.16
CA VAL A 38 9.00 35.68 22.70
C VAL A 38 8.64 35.85 21.22
N THR A 39 7.55 36.56 20.90
CA THR A 39 7.45 37.96 20.41
C THR A 39 8.17 38.26 19.10
N GLU A 40 7.36 38.70 18.15
CA GLU A 40 7.68 39.43 16.93
C GLU A 40 8.44 40.72 17.24
N ASP A 41 9.41 41.09 16.41
CA ASP A 41 9.60 42.48 16.03
C ASP A 41 10.26 42.61 14.66
N ALA A 42 9.81 43.65 13.98
CA ALA A 42 9.93 43.94 12.56
C ALA A 42 11.26 44.64 12.16
N ASN A 43 11.32 45.01 10.88
CA ASN A 43 12.18 46.00 10.21
C ASN A 43 13.38 45.39 9.47
N ASP A 44 13.77 45.80 8.27
CA ASP A 44 13.31 46.86 7.36
C ASP A 44 14.06 46.67 6.02
N ALA A 45 13.54 47.35 5.01
CA ALA A 45 13.84 47.46 3.60
C ALA A 45 15.30 47.31 3.10
N GLY A 46 15.39 46.96 1.82
CA GLY A 46 16.56 47.23 1.00
C GLY A 46 16.56 46.51 -0.34
N ALA A 47 15.85 47.09 -1.33
CA ALA A 47 15.98 46.72 -2.74
C ALA A 47 17.40 47.03 -3.28
N THR A 48 17.84 46.30 -4.31
CA THR A 48 18.22 46.81 -5.66
C THR A 48 18.97 45.75 -6.48
N ASP A 49 18.35 45.35 -7.59
CA ASP A 49 18.79 45.44 -9.00
C ASP A 49 20.21 45.01 -9.47
N ASN A 50 20.14 44.16 -10.51
CA ASN A 50 20.86 44.14 -11.78
C ASN A 50 22.32 43.65 -11.95
N GLU A 51 22.43 42.51 -12.64
CA GLU A 51 23.06 42.33 -13.98
C GLU A 51 24.51 42.77 -14.20
N SER A 52 25.41 41.82 -14.54
CA SER A 52 26.38 41.96 -15.65
C SER A 52 27.18 40.68 -15.96
N SER A 53 26.97 40.19 -17.18
CA SER A 53 27.98 39.79 -18.20
C SER A 53 29.10 38.77 -17.93
N GLY A 54 29.06 37.69 -18.72
CA GLY A 54 30.14 37.42 -19.68
C GLY A 54 30.91 36.10 -19.54
N PRO A 55 31.40 35.52 -20.67
CA PRO A 55 31.33 34.08 -20.94
C PRO A 55 32.71 33.39 -20.94
N ASP A 56 32.75 32.07 -20.77
CA ASP A 56 33.88 31.28 -21.26
C ASP A 56 33.41 30.02 -21.98
N THR A 57 33.79 29.97 -23.26
CA THR A 57 33.66 28.84 -24.18
C THR A 57 34.97 28.08 -24.15
N SER A 58 34.94 26.75 -23.99
CA SER A 58 36.05 25.90 -24.42
C SER A 58 35.53 24.58 -24.96
N ASN A 59 35.72 24.41 -26.27
CA ASN A 59 35.57 23.16 -27.00
C ASN A 59 36.65 22.17 -26.55
N SER A 60 36.26 20.91 -26.34
CA SER A 60 37.14 19.78 -26.63
C SER A 60 36.32 18.68 -27.28
N GLU A 61 36.56 18.50 -28.59
CA GLU A 61 36.15 17.32 -29.34
C GLU A 61 36.87 16.09 -28.79
N GLY A 62 36.11 15.01 -28.58
CA GLY A 62 36.60 13.71 -28.12
C GLY A 62 35.59 12.64 -28.46
N LYS A 63 35.57 12.23 -29.72
CA LYS A 63 34.78 11.12 -30.27
C LYS A 63 35.11 9.80 -29.57
N THR A 64 34.11 9.14 -28.99
CA THR A 64 34.09 7.68 -28.79
C THR A 64 32.64 7.22 -28.86
N ASP A 65 32.20 6.86 -30.07
CA ASP A 65 30.87 6.30 -30.32
C ASP A 65 30.85 4.85 -29.79
N SER A 66 30.32 4.70 -28.58
CA SER A 66 29.70 3.46 -28.11
C SER A 66 28.29 3.85 -27.68
N PRO A 67 27.21 3.25 -28.21
CA PRO A 67 25.87 3.59 -27.75
C PRO A 67 25.68 2.94 -26.38
N SER A 68 26.23 3.58 -25.34
CA SER A 68 25.71 3.42 -24.00
C SER A 68 24.31 4.01 -24.06
N SER A 69 23.30 3.15 -24.06
CA SER A 69 21.93 3.55 -23.79
C SER A 69 21.95 4.27 -22.44
N GLU A 70 21.96 5.59 -22.46
CA GLU A 70 21.79 6.38 -21.23
C GLU A 70 20.36 6.15 -20.78
N THR A 71 20.18 5.22 -19.84
CA THR A 71 18.90 5.00 -19.16
C THR A 71 18.54 6.31 -18.46
N THR A 72 17.38 6.87 -18.79
CA THR A 72 16.93 8.10 -18.14
C THR A 72 16.33 7.78 -16.78
N VAL A 73 16.23 8.79 -15.90
CA VAL A 73 15.52 8.65 -14.62
C VAL A 73 14.09 8.17 -14.83
N GLU A 74 13.43 8.62 -15.90
CA GLU A 74 12.06 8.20 -16.23
C GLU A 74 12.00 6.71 -16.58
N ASP A 75 12.99 6.19 -17.32
CA ASP A 75 13.08 4.78 -17.65
C ASP A 75 13.31 3.91 -16.40
N GLU A 76 14.17 4.35 -15.48
CA GLU A 76 14.39 3.65 -14.20
C GLU A 76 13.12 3.64 -13.34
N GLN A 77 12.43 4.78 -13.24
CA GLN A 77 11.16 4.88 -12.51
C GLN A 77 10.08 3.99 -13.13
N LYS A 78 10.02 3.96 -14.45
CA LYS A 78 9.12 3.07 -15.18
C LYS A 78 9.42 1.61 -14.88
N GLN A 79 10.69 1.22 -14.91
CA GLN A 79 11.10 -0.15 -14.62
C GLN A 79 10.72 -0.56 -13.19
N MET A 80 10.93 0.32 -12.20
CA MET A 80 10.50 0.06 -10.82
C MET A 80 8.98 -0.19 -10.71
N ALA A 81 8.17 0.58 -11.43
CA ALA A 81 6.73 0.39 -11.46
C ALA A 81 6.35 -0.98 -12.08
N LEU A 82 7.01 -1.36 -13.18
CA LEU A 82 6.79 -2.65 -13.85
C LEU A 82 7.23 -3.83 -12.97
N ASP A 83 8.34 -3.70 -12.25
CA ASP A 83 8.83 -4.72 -11.30
C ASP A 83 7.83 -4.90 -10.16
N MET A 84 7.31 -3.80 -9.59
CA MET A 84 6.23 -3.84 -8.59
C MET A 84 4.98 -4.54 -9.11
N LEU A 85 4.57 -4.25 -10.36
CA LEU A 85 3.42 -4.88 -11.00
C LEU A 85 3.61 -6.39 -11.14
N ASN A 86 4.79 -6.82 -11.59
CA ASN A 86 5.11 -8.22 -11.79
C ASN A 86 5.19 -8.99 -10.46
N ASP A 87 5.83 -8.43 -9.42
CA ASP A 87 5.85 -9.06 -8.08
C ASP A 87 4.44 -9.13 -7.47
N MET A 88 3.63 -8.07 -7.62
CA MET A 88 2.22 -8.09 -7.21
C MET A 88 1.44 -9.21 -7.89
N ALA A 89 1.59 -9.37 -9.20
CA ALA A 89 0.93 -10.42 -9.97
C ALA A 89 1.40 -11.83 -9.59
N GLU A 90 2.70 -12.02 -9.35
CA GLU A 90 3.24 -13.30 -8.90
C GLU A 90 2.69 -13.70 -7.53
N ARG A 91 2.72 -12.77 -6.56
CA ARG A 91 2.17 -12.97 -5.22
C ARG A 91 0.67 -13.24 -5.23
N ALA A 92 -0.07 -12.58 -6.11
CA ALA A 92 -1.52 -12.76 -6.23
C ALA A 92 -1.91 -14.20 -6.56
N LYS A 93 -1.09 -14.94 -7.31
CA LYS A 93 -1.34 -16.37 -7.62
C LYS A 93 -1.44 -17.25 -6.37
N GLU A 94 -0.79 -16.84 -5.28
CA GLU A 94 -0.83 -17.50 -3.98
C GLU A 94 -1.77 -16.81 -2.97
N GLY A 95 -2.46 -15.75 -3.40
CA GLY A 95 -3.32 -14.92 -2.54
C GLY A 95 -2.54 -14.07 -1.55
N LYS A 96 -1.24 -13.87 -1.77
CA LYS A 96 -0.38 -13.04 -0.92
C LYS A 96 -0.62 -11.57 -1.25
N VAL A 97 -0.89 -10.77 -0.22
CA VAL A 97 -1.03 -9.32 -0.36
C VAL A 97 0.31 -8.71 -0.73
N TYR A 98 0.31 -7.80 -1.71
CA TYR A 98 1.49 -7.00 -2.02
C TYR A 98 1.71 -5.95 -0.93
N ARG A 99 2.64 -6.24 -0.04
CA ARG A 99 3.22 -5.31 0.91
C ARG A 99 4.62 -5.86 1.20
N PRO A 100 5.70 -5.15 0.82
CA PRO A 100 7.06 -5.61 1.06
C PRO A 100 7.23 -6.03 2.52
N ASP A 101 7.92 -7.14 2.75
CA ASP A 101 8.23 -7.71 4.09
C ASP A 101 7.06 -8.31 4.89
N GLN A 102 5.83 -8.34 4.34
CA GLN A 102 4.67 -8.89 5.05
C GLN A 102 3.99 -10.02 4.26
N GLY A 103 3.77 -11.15 4.94
CA GLY A 103 3.26 -12.39 4.34
C GLY A 103 1.76 -12.61 4.53
N PHE A 104 0.93 -11.56 4.41
CA PHE A 104 -0.52 -11.70 4.60
C PHE A 104 -1.17 -12.43 3.43
N VAL A 105 -2.10 -13.34 3.71
CA VAL A 105 -2.73 -14.20 2.70
C VAL A 105 -4.26 -14.15 2.82
N ILE A 106 -4.92 -13.88 1.70
CA ILE A 106 -6.38 -13.90 1.60
C ILE A 106 -6.92 -15.27 2.02
N GLY A 107 -7.93 -15.27 2.90
CA GLY A 107 -8.58 -16.48 3.40
C GLY A 107 -7.79 -17.25 4.46
N LYS A 108 -6.60 -16.79 4.88
CA LYS A 108 -5.78 -17.43 5.91
C LYS A 108 -5.41 -16.49 7.05
N THR A 109 -4.99 -15.26 6.75
CA THR A 109 -4.60 -14.29 7.76
C THR A 109 -5.82 -13.87 8.59
N THR A 110 -5.70 -13.90 9.91
CA THR A 110 -6.74 -13.41 10.82
C THR A 110 -6.51 -11.95 11.16
N ARG A 111 -7.58 -11.21 11.44
CA ARG A 111 -7.53 -9.80 11.89
C ARG A 111 -6.62 -9.62 13.10
N LYS A 112 -6.75 -10.52 14.09
CA LYS A 112 -5.87 -10.54 15.27
C LYS A 112 -4.41 -10.78 14.90
N GLY A 113 -4.15 -11.71 13.99
CA GLY A 113 -2.79 -11.98 13.50
C GLY A 113 -2.18 -10.75 12.84
N LEU A 114 -2.95 -10.07 11.99
CA LEU A 114 -2.52 -8.85 11.33
C LEU A 114 -2.23 -7.72 12.34
N TYR A 115 -3.11 -7.51 13.33
CA TYR A 115 -2.87 -6.54 14.39
C TYR A 115 -1.60 -6.81 15.20
N ASN A 116 -1.32 -8.09 15.50
CA ASN A 116 -0.10 -8.45 16.20
C ASN A 116 1.17 -8.17 15.36
N THR A 117 1.05 -8.12 14.04
CA THR A 117 2.18 -7.90 13.14
C THR A 117 2.41 -6.43 12.83
N ILE A 118 1.34 -5.66 12.57
CA ILE A 118 1.43 -4.27 12.10
C ILE A 118 0.63 -3.26 12.93
N GLY A 119 0.03 -3.68 14.05
CA GLY A 119 -0.78 -2.82 14.90
C GLY A 119 -2.24 -2.68 14.45
N GLU A 120 -3.01 -1.93 15.26
CA GLU A 120 -4.38 -1.56 14.92
C GLU A 120 -4.39 -0.55 13.75
N PRO A 121 -5.45 -0.55 12.92
CA PRO A 121 -5.58 0.41 11.82
C PRO A 121 -5.78 1.82 12.35
N GLU A 122 -5.35 2.83 11.58
CA GLU A 122 -5.60 4.22 11.97
C GLU A 122 -7.05 4.64 11.71
N GLU A 123 -7.70 4.03 10.71
CA GLU A 123 -9.08 4.34 10.33
C GLU A 123 -9.88 3.08 9.99
N LYS A 124 -11.20 3.12 10.26
CA LYS A 124 -12.16 2.08 9.89
C LYS A 124 -13.33 2.71 9.17
N ASP A 125 -13.43 2.50 7.86
CA ASP A 125 -14.51 3.05 7.03
C ASP A 125 -15.00 2.03 6.00
N GLN A 126 -16.30 2.04 5.69
CA GLN A 126 -16.93 1.18 4.68
C GLN A 126 -16.61 -0.33 4.77
N GLY A 127 -16.33 -0.82 5.98
CA GLY A 127 -15.95 -2.22 6.23
C GLY A 127 -14.48 -2.55 5.94
N TYR A 128 -13.67 -1.53 5.68
CA TYR A 128 -12.22 -1.60 5.54
C TYR A 128 -11.52 -1.03 6.77
N GLU A 129 -10.35 -1.57 7.02
CA GLU A 129 -9.40 -1.13 8.05
C GLU A 129 -8.17 -0.58 7.35
N HIS A 130 -7.96 0.73 7.48
CA HIS A 130 -6.97 1.49 6.73
C HIS A 130 -5.67 1.59 7.50
N TYR A 131 -4.59 1.40 6.76
CA TYR A 131 -3.21 1.56 7.17
C TYR A 131 -2.56 2.59 6.25
N HIS A 132 -2.36 3.81 6.73
CA HIS A 132 -1.79 4.88 5.93
C HIS A 132 -0.29 4.68 5.71
N GLY A 133 0.14 4.91 4.48
CA GLY A 133 1.55 4.87 4.08
C GLY A 133 2.31 6.09 4.59
N SER A 134 3.57 5.89 4.94
CA SER A 134 4.52 6.94 5.31
C SER A 134 5.92 6.58 4.84
N MET A 135 6.70 7.58 4.40
CA MET A 135 8.12 7.45 4.03
C MET A 135 8.43 6.22 3.17
N GLY A 136 7.80 6.12 1.99
CA GLY A 136 8.00 4.99 1.06
C GLY A 136 7.19 3.73 1.36
N ASN A 137 6.52 3.65 2.52
CA ASN A 137 5.56 2.58 2.77
C ASN A 137 4.24 2.85 2.05
N PRO A 138 3.62 1.84 1.45
CA PRO A 138 2.35 2.00 0.75
C PRO A 138 1.19 2.10 1.74
N SER A 139 0.17 2.86 1.35
CA SER A 139 -1.13 2.81 1.99
C SER A 139 -1.86 1.52 1.59
N VAL A 140 -2.45 0.83 2.56
CA VAL A 140 -3.24 -0.39 2.32
C VAL A 140 -4.52 -0.38 3.15
N ALA A 141 -5.53 -1.12 2.72
CA ALA A 141 -6.71 -1.38 3.53
C ALA A 141 -7.13 -2.83 3.48
N PHE A 142 -7.64 -3.34 4.60
CA PHE A 142 -8.01 -4.75 4.75
C PHE A 142 -9.48 -4.87 5.12
N LYS A 143 -10.16 -5.81 4.48
CA LYS A 143 -11.53 -6.20 4.82
C LYS A 143 -11.55 -7.67 5.24
N TYR A 144 -12.37 -7.96 6.24
CA TYR A 144 -12.47 -9.29 6.82
C TYR A 144 -13.89 -9.82 6.69
N ASN A 145 -14.00 -11.15 6.56
CA ASN A 145 -15.29 -11.82 6.64
C ASN A 145 -15.81 -11.89 8.09
N GLY A 146 -17.02 -12.44 8.27
CA GLY A 146 -17.66 -12.56 9.59
C GLY A 146 -16.87 -13.38 10.63
N ASN A 147 -15.90 -14.20 10.22
CA ASN A 147 -15.02 -14.95 11.11
C ASN A 147 -13.72 -14.20 11.44
N GLY A 148 -13.57 -12.96 10.99
CA GLY A 148 -12.35 -12.18 11.18
C GLY A 148 -11.16 -12.67 10.36
N VAL A 149 -11.40 -13.36 9.24
CA VAL A 149 -10.35 -13.80 8.30
C VAL A 149 -10.32 -12.86 7.12
N LEU A 150 -9.12 -12.51 6.66
CA LEU A 150 -8.87 -11.56 5.58
C LEU A 150 -9.59 -12.00 4.30
N GLU A 151 -10.43 -11.13 3.76
CA GLU A 151 -11.31 -11.38 2.62
C GLU A 151 -10.86 -10.60 1.38
N GLU A 152 -10.50 -9.33 1.56
CA GLU A 152 -10.03 -8.44 0.50
C GLU A 152 -8.93 -7.55 1.07
N ALA A 153 -7.89 -7.31 0.26
CA ALA A 153 -6.86 -6.32 0.54
C ALA A 153 -6.79 -5.31 -0.60
N ARG A 154 -6.70 -4.03 -0.26
CA ARG A 154 -6.54 -2.92 -1.19
C ARG A 154 -5.17 -2.31 -1.03
N TYR A 155 -4.46 -2.16 -2.14
CA TYR A 155 -3.18 -1.49 -2.22
C TYR A 155 -3.34 -0.16 -2.94
N PHE A 156 -3.02 0.94 -2.28
CA PHE A 156 -3.17 2.31 -2.82
C PHE A 156 -1.84 2.90 -3.33
N GLY A 157 -0.74 2.16 -3.21
CA GLY A 157 0.59 2.69 -3.53
C GLY A 157 1.13 3.64 -2.46
N THR A 158 2.24 4.29 -2.79
CA THR A 158 2.88 5.28 -1.92
C THR A 158 2.43 6.69 -2.30
N ASN A 159 2.38 7.58 -1.30
CA ASN A 159 2.04 8.99 -1.56
C ASN A 159 3.20 9.75 -2.22
N VAL A 160 4.43 9.42 -1.83
CA VAL A 160 5.66 9.98 -2.41
C VAL A 160 6.16 9.05 -3.51
N GLU A 161 6.75 9.62 -4.57
CA GLU A 161 7.32 8.88 -5.70
C GLU A 161 6.32 7.95 -6.39
N ARG A 162 5.06 8.39 -6.51
CA ARG A 162 3.98 7.58 -7.09
C ARG A 162 4.31 6.99 -8.47
N GLN A 163 5.13 7.67 -9.24
CA GLN A 163 5.60 7.24 -10.57
C GLN A 163 6.43 5.95 -10.56
N THR A 164 7.01 5.57 -9.41
CA THR A 164 7.75 4.30 -9.24
C THR A 164 6.83 3.13 -8.86
N ASN A 165 5.53 3.37 -8.73
CA ASN A 165 4.50 2.37 -8.38
C ASN A 165 3.26 2.52 -9.27
N LEU A 166 2.05 2.60 -8.68
CA LEU A 166 0.78 2.70 -9.42
C LEU A 166 0.74 3.90 -10.36
N GLY A 167 1.39 5.01 -10.02
CA GLY A 167 1.47 6.19 -10.88
C GLY A 167 2.36 6.02 -12.11
N GLY A 168 3.18 4.98 -12.16
CA GLY A 168 3.98 4.58 -13.32
C GLY A 168 3.30 3.54 -14.22
N ILE A 169 2.15 3.00 -13.80
CA ILE A 169 1.43 1.94 -14.51
C ILE A 169 0.25 2.53 -15.29
N THR A 170 0.10 2.09 -16.53
CA THR A 170 -1.03 2.36 -17.43
C THR A 170 -1.74 1.07 -17.78
N GLU A 171 -2.97 1.15 -18.32
CA GLU A 171 -3.69 -0.01 -18.84
C GLU A 171 -2.91 -0.78 -19.92
N LYS A 172 -2.10 -0.07 -20.72
CA LYS A 172 -1.22 -0.69 -21.72
C LYS A 172 -0.18 -1.57 -21.04
N ASP A 173 0.46 -1.09 -19.98
CA ASP A 173 1.46 -1.87 -19.23
C ASP A 173 0.82 -3.11 -18.60
N LEU A 174 -0.40 -2.99 -18.05
CA LEU A 174 -1.14 -4.15 -17.54
C LEU A 174 -1.29 -5.22 -18.63
N THR A 175 -1.65 -4.79 -19.84
CA THR A 175 -1.84 -5.73 -20.96
C THR A 175 -0.51 -6.33 -21.44
N GLU A 176 0.56 -5.54 -21.47
CA GLU A 176 1.89 -5.99 -21.90
C GLU A 176 2.53 -6.95 -20.90
N GLN A 177 2.37 -6.71 -19.59
CA GLN A 177 2.96 -7.53 -18.54
C GLN A 177 2.11 -8.76 -18.18
N LEU A 178 0.78 -8.59 -18.09
CA LEU A 178 -0.13 -9.61 -17.57
C LEU A 178 -0.97 -10.30 -18.67
N GLY A 179 -0.91 -9.82 -19.91
CA GLY A 179 -1.74 -10.29 -21.00
C GLY A 179 -3.12 -9.61 -21.03
N LYS A 180 -4.07 -10.16 -21.80
CA LYS A 180 -5.41 -9.57 -21.90
C LYS A 180 -6.18 -9.74 -20.58
N PRO A 181 -6.88 -8.71 -20.07
CA PRO A 181 -7.72 -8.85 -18.89
C PRO A 181 -8.89 -9.81 -19.14
N ASP A 182 -9.32 -10.49 -18.09
CA ASP A 182 -10.49 -11.37 -18.11
C ASP A 182 -11.78 -10.57 -18.22
N ASP A 183 -11.82 -9.36 -17.64
CA ASP A 183 -12.97 -8.48 -17.61
C ASP A 183 -12.53 -7.02 -17.41
N ALA A 184 -13.25 -6.08 -18.03
CA ALA A 184 -13.01 -4.66 -17.86
C ALA A 184 -14.35 -3.92 -17.86
N ARG A 185 -14.68 -3.24 -16.76
CA ARG A 185 -16.00 -2.61 -16.56
C ARG A 185 -15.88 -1.23 -15.97
N LYS A 186 -16.63 -0.29 -16.54
CA LYS A 186 -16.75 1.05 -16.00
C LYS A 186 -17.61 1.06 -14.73
N ILE A 187 -17.14 1.75 -13.70
CA ILE A 187 -17.87 2.03 -12.47
C ILE A 187 -18.58 3.36 -12.68
N GLU A 188 -19.86 3.33 -13.07
CA GLU A 188 -20.59 4.56 -13.45
C GLU A 188 -20.67 5.62 -12.34
N ALA A 189 -20.65 5.21 -11.08
CA ALA A 189 -20.72 6.13 -9.94
C ALA A 189 -19.48 7.03 -9.80
N THR A 190 -18.29 6.51 -10.14
CA THR A 190 -17.00 7.21 -9.96
C THR A 190 -16.38 7.62 -11.30
N GLY A 191 -16.76 6.95 -12.38
CA GLY A 191 -16.15 7.07 -13.70
C GLY A 191 -14.84 6.29 -13.85
N GLU A 192 -14.47 5.50 -12.85
CA GLU A 192 -13.29 4.62 -12.89
C GLU A 192 -13.56 3.38 -13.76
N THR A 193 -12.50 2.70 -14.19
CA THR A 193 -12.59 1.40 -14.88
C THR A 193 -11.99 0.31 -14.00
N ASN A 194 -12.76 -0.72 -13.68
CA ASN A 194 -12.27 -1.92 -13.01
C ASN A 194 -11.76 -2.92 -14.06
N VAL A 195 -10.44 -3.10 -14.12
CA VAL A 195 -9.77 -4.08 -14.99
C VAL A 195 -9.35 -5.29 -14.15
N ARG A 196 -9.84 -6.47 -14.50
CA ARG A 196 -9.72 -7.69 -13.68
C ARG A 196 -8.85 -8.74 -14.36
N TYR A 197 -8.00 -9.38 -13.55
CA TYR A 197 -7.15 -10.49 -13.94
C TYR A 197 -7.32 -11.66 -12.96
N HIS A 198 -7.56 -12.84 -13.50
CA HIS A 198 -7.67 -14.10 -12.79
C HIS A 198 -6.27 -14.67 -12.51
N MET A 199 -5.97 -14.86 -11.23
CA MET A 199 -4.66 -15.27 -10.72
C MET A 199 -4.80 -16.58 -9.91
N GLY A 200 -5.16 -17.69 -10.57
CA GLY A 200 -5.44 -18.94 -9.88
C GLY A 200 -6.72 -18.84 -9.04
N ASP A 201 -6.69 -19.13 -7.74
CA ASP A 201 -7.89 -19.03 -6.89
C ASP A 201 -8.27 -17.57 -6.51
N PHE A 202 -7.52 -16.59 -7.02
CA PHE A 202 -7.61 -15.18 -6.66
C PHE A 202 -7.79 -14.30 -7.89
N GLU A 203 -8.06 -13.02 -7.65
CA GLU A 203 -8.05 -11.99 -8.68
C GLU A 203 -7.34 -10.72 -8.24
N LEU A 204 -6.73 -10.07 -9.23
CA LEU A 204 -6.33 -8.67 -9.13
C LEU A 204 -7.36 -7.80 -9.86
N GLN A 205 -7.83 -6.76 -9.19
CA GLN A 205 -8.69 -5.74 -9.76
C GLN A 205 -7.95 -4.40 -9.73
N PHE A 206 -7.56 -3.88 -10.89
CA PHE A 206 -6.97 -2.56 -11.04
C PHE A 206 -8.11 -1.56 -11.24
N ILE A 207 -8.30 -0.66 -10.29
CA ILE A 207 -9.29 0.41 -10.39
C ILE A 207 -8.60 1.61 -11.03
N ILE A 208 -8.85 1.80 -12.32
CA ILE A 208 -8.21 2.84 -13.14
C ILE A 208 -8.98 4.15 -12.99
N GLY A 209 -8.25 5.18 -12.55
CA GLY A 209 -8.75 6.54 -12.41
C GLY A 209 -8.91 7.25 -13.75
N LYS A 210 -9.41 8.48 -13.70
CA LYS A 210 -9.65 9.32 -14.89
C LYS A 210 -8.38 9.72 -15.63
N ASP A 211 -7.23 9.65 -14.96
CA ASP A 211 -5.90 9.91 -15.53
C ASP A 211 -5.30 8.70 -16.27
N GLY A 212 -6.04 7.59 -16.34
CA GLY A 212 -5.62 6.35 -17.01
C GLY A 212 -4.64 5.52 -16.21
N LYS A 213 -4.48 5.79 -14.91
CA LYS A 213 -3.58 5.08 -14.00
C LYS A 213 -4.38 4.40 -12.89
N PRO A 214 -3.90 3.27 -12.32
CA PRO A 214 -4.57 2.66 -11.18
C PRO A 214 -4.60 3.59 -9.98
N ASP A 215 -5.78 3.87 -9.42
CA ASP A 215 -5.94 4.55 -8.12
C ASP A 215 -5.61 3.59 -6.97
N HIS A 216 -6.08 2.34 -7.09
CA HIS A 216 -5.77 1.26 -6.19
C HIS A 216 -5.93 -0.11 -6.87
N VAL A 217 -5.37 -1.14 -6.23
CA VAL A 217 -5.46 -2.53 -6.67
C VAL A 217 -6.06 -3.39 -5.56
N ASN A 218 -7.09 -4.17 -5.89
CA ASN A 218 -7.71 -5.10 -4.97
C ASN A 218 -7.21 -6.52 -5.22
N LEU A 219 -6.87 -7.24 -4.15
CA LEU A 219 -6.65 -8.68 -4.15
C LEU A 219 -7.74 -9.36 -3.32
N LYS A 220 -8.42 -10.34 -3.91
CA LYS A 220 -9.43 -11.17 -3.25
C LYS A 220 -9.59 -12.53 -3.94
N LYS A 221 -10.41 -13.41 -3.38
CA LYS A 221 -10.74 -14.69 -4.02
C LYS A 221 -11.50 -14.46 -5.32
N TRP A 222 -11.21 -15.25 -6.34
CA TRP A 222 -11.98 -15.25 -7.58
C TRP A 222 -13.39 -15.79 -7.33
N GLN A 223 -14.41 -15.11 -7.84
CA GLN A 223 -15.82 -15.48 -7.64
C GLN A 223 -16.56 -15.91 -8.92
N GLY A 224 -15.92 -15.85 -10.09
CA GLY A 224 -16.56 -16.17 -11.38
C GLY A 224 -17.49 -15.07 -11.86
#